data_AF-D3SLE4-F1
#
_entry.id   AF-D3SLE4-F1
#
_cell.length_a   1.000
_cell.length_b   1.000
_cell.length_c   1.000
_cell.angle_alpha   90.00
_cell.angle_beta   90.00
_cell.angle_gamma   90.00
#
_symmetry.space_group_name_H-M   'P 1'
#
loop_
_entity.id
_entity.type
_entity.pdbx_description
1 polymer ?
#
loop_
_entity_poly.entity_id
_entity_poly.type
_entity_poly.pdbx_seq_one_letter_code
_entity_poly.pdbx_strand_id
1 'polypeptide(L)'
;MEDIMVGKYLVKGDRYYTKDHEWALVRGNRAWVGITDYAQKELGDVVYVELPSVGEELESGDTMSQLESVKSVSPVYAPLSGTVVEVNEALQDEPHLINESPYEEGWIAVLELKDSLEVEDLMTAQEYAQYIAELVKEEKGEDTGLSTTEEVSSIEESIETIPEEELGYEEKER
;
A
#
# COMPACT_ATOMS: atom_id res chain seq x y z
N MET A 1 -6.14 5.96 13.58
CA MET A 1 -5.68 4.58 13.83
C MET A 1 -4.21 4.54 13.45
N GLU A 2 -3.43 3.71 14.12
CA GLU A 2 -1.98 3.63 13.92
C GLU A 2 -1.63 2.85 12.65
N ASP A 3 -0.45 3.15 12.10
CA ASP A 3 0.14 2.42 10.98
C ASP A 3 0.68 1.06 11.49
N ILE A 4 0.50 0.02 10.68
CA ILE A 4 0.82 -1.38 11.02
C ILE A 4 1.93 -1.86 10.08
N MET A 5 2.94 -2.53 10.65
CA MET A 5 3.97 -3.22 9.88
C MET A 5 3.67 -4.71 9.81
N VAL A 6 3.69 -5.26 8.59
CA VAL A 6 3.58 -6.69 8.32
C VAL A 6 4.86 -7.12 7.62
N GLY A 7 5.85 -7.58 8.39
CA GLY A 7 7.21 -7.79 7.87
C GLY A 7 7.78 -6.50 7.26
N LYS A 8 8.01 -6.50 5.94
CA LYS A 8 8.51 -5.33 5.19
C LYS A 8 7.42 -4.43 4.61
N TYR A 9 6.15 -4.77 4.82
CA TYR A 9 5.01 -4.08 4.20
C TYR A 9 4.37 -3.12 5.19
N LEU A 10 4.24 -1.86 4.78
CA LEU A 10 3.55 -0.83 5.55
C LEU A 10 2.04 -0.86 5.23
N VAL A 11 1.20 -0.80 6.25
CA VAL A 11 -0.25 -0.62 6.12
C VAL A 11 -0.66 0.64 6.87
N LYS A 12 -1.13 1.66 6.15
CA LYS A 12 -1.62 2.92 6.73
C LYS A 12 -2.91 2.72 7.52
N GLY A 13 -2.99 3.30 8.72
CA GLY A 13 -4.15 3.15 9.59
C GLY A 13 -5.39 3.96 9.18
N ASP A 14 -5.24 4.94 8.30
CA ASP A 14 -6.25 5.98 8.07
C ASP A 14 -7.16 5.77 6.85
N ARG A 15 -7.07 4.60 6.21
CA ARG A 15 -7.74 4.28 4.95
C ARG A 15 -8.26 2.83 4.93
N TYR A 16 -9.10 2.54 3.96
CA TYR A 16 -9.68 1.22 3.71
C TYR A 16 -8.95 0.51 2.58
N TYR A 17 -9.13 -0.80 2.48
CA TYR A 17 -8.38 -1.67 1.58
C TYR A 17 -9.25 -2.70 0.89
N THR A 18 -8.79 -3.16 -0.27
CA THR A 18 -9.41 -4.26 -1.04
C THR A 18 -8.55 -5.52 -0.98
N LYS A 19 -9.12 -6.64 -1.42
CA LYS A 19 -8.37 -7.91 -1.57
C LYS A 19 -7.39 -7.86 -2.73
N ASP A 20 -7.68 -7.05 -3.74
CA ASP A 20 -6.82 -6.81 -4.90
C ASP A 20 -5.72 -5.76 -4.65
N HIS A 21 -5.56 -5.35 -3.38
CA HIS A 21 -4.46 -4.51 -2.90
C HIS A 21 -4.51 -3.05 -3.38
N GLU A 22 -5.71 -2.52 -3.54
CA GLU A 22 -5.97 -1.08 -3.57
C GLU A 22 -6.26 -0.53 -2.18
N TRP A 23 -6.10 0.79 -2.03
CA TRP A 23 -6.54 1.53 -0.86
C TRP A 23 -7.48 2.68 -1.23
N ALA A 24 -8.39 3.03 -0.31
CA ALA A 24 -9.31 4.15 -0.42
C ALA A 24 -9.24 5.05 0.84
N LEU A 25 -8.72 6.26 0.68
CA LEU A 25 -8.72 7.28 1.73
C LEU A 25 -9.97 8.15 1.59
N VAL A 26 -10.96 7.91 2.43
CA VAL A 26 -12.26 8.61 2.37
C VAL A 26 -12.24 9.88 3.21
N ARG A 27 -12.59 11.02 2.59
CA ARG A 27 -12.80 12.31 3.25
C ARG A 27 -14.10 12.93 2.75
N GLY A 28 -15.14 12.88 3.59
CA GLY A 28 -16.47 13.37 3.20
C GLY A 28 -17.08 12.50 2.10
N ASN A 29 -17.43 13.10 0.96
CA ASN A 29 -17.97 12.40 -0.20
C ASN A 29 -16.91 12.03 -1.26
N ARG A 30 -15.62 12.19 -0.94
CA ARG A 30 -14.52 11.89 -1.86
C ARG A 30 -13.65 10.78 -1.32
N ALA A 31 -13.12 9.96 -2.22
CA ALA A 31 -12.14 8.91 -1.92
C ALA A 31 -10.92 9.07 -2.83
N TRP A 32 -9.74 9.21 -2.24
CA TRP A 32 -8.48 9.06 -2.95
C TRP A 32 -8.16 7.58 -3.04
N VAL A 33 -7.74 7.13 -4.22
CA VAL A 33 -7.47 5.72 -4.52
C VAL A 33 -6.05 5.55 -5.03
N GLY A 34 -5.39 4.47 -4.62
CA GLY A 34 -4.08 4.04 -5.13
C GLY A 34 -3.83 2.57 -4.81
N ILE A 35 -2.60 2.10 -5.03
CA ILE A 35 -2.18 0.73 -4.69
C ILE A 35 -1.37 0.68 -3.42
N THR A 36 -1.38 -0.45 -2.72
CA THR A 36 -0.66 -0.61 -1.45
C THR A 36 0.85 -0.78 -1.63
N ASP A 37 1.59 -0.61 -0.53
CA ASP A 37 3.02 -0.93 -0.48
C ASP A 37 3.32 -2.42 -0.73
N TYR A 38 2.36 -3.31 -0.40
CA TYR A 38 2.43 -4.70 -0.82
C TYR A 38 2.35 -4.82 -2.35
N ALA A 39 1.33 -4.24 -2.97
CA ALA A 39 1.11 -4.32 -4.41
C ALA A 39 2.31 -3.81 -5.22
N GLN A 40 2.86 -2.64 -4.87
CA GLN A 40 3.99 -2.06 -5.62
C GLN A 40 5.25 -2.93 -5.51
N LYS A 41 5.51 -3.57 -4.35
CA LYS A 41 6.66 -4.46 -4.16
C LYS A 41 6.53 -5.74 -4.99
N GLU A 42 5.33 -6.30 -5.07
CA GLU A 42 5.07 -7.50 -5.88
C GLU A 42 5.11 -7.17 -7.38
N LEU A 43 4.60 -6.01 -7.78
CA LEU A 43 4.64 -5.51 -9.15
C LEU A 43 6.08 -5.21 -9.62
N GLY A 44 6.92 -4.67 -8.74
CA GLY A 44 8.27 -4.19 -9.05
C GLY A 44 8.29 -2.78 -9.63
N ASP A 45 9.39 -2.42 -10.29
CA ASP A 45 9.63 -1.06 -10.78
C ASP A 45 8.59 -0.66 -11.84
N VAL A 46 7.70 0.27 -11.47
CA VAL A 46 6.62 0.79 -12.33
C VAL A 46 7.21 1.77 -13.33
N VAL A 47 6.91 1.54 -14.61
CA VAL A 47 7.43 2.33 -15.73
C VAL A 47 6.33 3.07 -16.49
N TYR A 48 5.06 2.71 -16.27
CA TYR A 48 3.93 3.37 -16.90
C TYR A 48 2.65 3.20 -16.08
N VAL A 49 1.80 4.23 -16.12
CA VAL A 49 0.48 4.29 -15.47
C VAL A 49 -0.55 4.79 -16.48
N GLU A 50 -1.56 3.97 -16.77
CA GLU A 50 -2.74 4.39 -17.51
C GLU A 50 -3.75 5.00 -16.53
N LEU A 51 -3.95 6.32 -16.60
CA LEU A 51 -4.90 7.03 -15.74
C LEU A 51 -6.33 6.97 -16.33
N PRO A 52 -7.37 6.91 -15.47
CA PRO A 52 -8.76 7.02 -15.93
C PRO A 52 -9.06 8.42 -16.49
N SER A 53 -10.24 8.58 -17.10
CA SER A 53 -10.70 9.89 -17.56
C SER A 53 -11.49 10.63 -16.48
N VAL A 54 -11.23 11.93 -16.29
CA VAL A 54 -12.10 12.76 -15.45
C VAL A 54 -13.51 12.80 -16.04
N GLY A 55 -14.52 12.54 -15.20
CA GLY A 55 -15.92 12.41 -15.57
C GLY A 55 -16.37 10.98 -15.88
N GLU A 56 -15.46 10.01 -15.86
CA GLU A 56 -15.80 8.59 -16.00
C GLU A 56 -16.59 8.10 -14.78
N GLU A 57 -17.67 7.36 -15.02
CA GLU A 57 -18.46 6.68 -13.99
C GLU A 57 -17.96 5.24 -13.86
N LEU A 58 -17.59 4.85 -12.64
CA LEU A 58 -17.08 3.53 -12.29
C LEU A 58 -17.98 2.91 -11.23
N GLU A 59 -18.25 1.62 -11.35
CA GLU A 59 -18.83 0.82 -10.27
C GLU A 59 -17.69 0.10 -9.52
N SER A 60 -17.92 -0.28 -8.26
CA SER A 60 -16.93 -1.04 -7.49
C SER A 60 -16.53 -2.33 -8.22
N GLY A 61 -15.22 -2.56 -8.34
CA GLY A 61 -14.63 -3.67 -9.08
C GLY A 61 -14.40 -3.43 -10.58
N ASP A 62 -14.84 -2.29 -11.14
CA ASP A 62 -14.47 -1.92 -12.51
C ASP A 62 -12.97 -1.59 -12.61
N THR A 63 -12.36 -1.87 -13.75
CA THR A 63 -10.98 -1.46 -14.01
C THR A 63 -10.90 0.06 -14.10
N MET A 64 -10.22 0.68 -13.14
CA MET A 64 -10.03 2.14 -13.09
C MET A 64 -8.72 2.56 -13.75
N SER A 65 -7.67 1.74 -13.64
CA SER A 65 -6.33 2.08 -14.12
C SER A 65 -5.56 0.80 -14.48
N GLN A 66 -4.45 0.95 -15.19
CA GLN A 66 -3.53 -0.14 -15.50
C GLN A 66 -2.09 0.31 -15.22
N LEU A 67 -1.36 -0.50 -14.45
CA LEU A 67 0.04 -0.27 -14.13
C LEU A 67 0.90 -1.24 -14.91
N GLU A 68 1.97 -0.73 -15.51
CA GLU A 68 2.98 -1.55 -16.19
C GLU A 68 4.33 -1.37 -15.49
N SER A 69 4.94 -2.50 -15.15
CA SER A 69 6.29 -2.60 -14.62
C SER A 69 7.20 -3.29 -15.60
N VAL A 70 8.50 -3.35 -15.26
CA VAL A 70 9.47 -4.15 -16.02
C VAL A 70 9.19 -5.66 -15.98
N LYS A 71 8.25 -6.13 -15.13
CA LYS A 71 7.93 -7.54 -14.94
C LYS A 71 6.55 -7.93 -15.48
N SER A 72 5.55 -7.07 -15.29
CA SER A 72 4.15 -7.41 -15.55
C SER A 72 3.30 -6.17 -15.78
N VAL A 73 2.09 -6.42 -16.29
CA VAL A 73 1.01 -5.44 -16.37
C VAL A 73 -0.09 -5.89 -15.42
N SER A 74 -0.56 -4.99 -14.57
CA SER A 74 -1.63 -5.26 -13.61
C SER A 74 -2.75 -4.23 -13.75
N PRO A 75 -4.02 -4.66 -13.83
CA PRO A 75 -5.13 -3.75 -13.62
C PRO A 75 -5.16 -3.25 -12.18
N VAL A 76 -5.78 -2.09 -11.98
CA VAL A 76 -6.15 -1.52 -10.68
C VAL A 76 -7.65 -1.27 -10.73
N TYR A 77 -8.36 -1.81 -9.75
CA TYR A 77 -9.82 -1.76 -9.71
C TYR A 77 -10.32 -0.59 -8.86
N ALA A 78 -11.51 -0.07 -9.18
CA ALA A 78 -12.18 0.91 -8.36
C ALA A 78 -12.65 0.24 -7.06
N PRO A 79 -12.21 0.70 -5.87
CA PRO A 79 -12.66 0.13 -4.60
C PRO A 79 -14.13 0.48 -4.30
N LEU A 80 -14.61 1.60 -4.83
CA LEU A 80 -15.93 2.17 -4.54
C LEU A 80 -16.54 2.70 -5.84
N SER A 81 -17.86 2.65 -5.94
CA SER A 81 -18.62 3.21 -7.05
C SER A 81 -18.65 4.74 -6.97
N GLY A 82 -18.40 5.42 -8.09
CA GLY A 82 -18.35 6.87 -8.13
C GLY A 82 -17.96 7.44 -9.48
N THR A 83 -17.80 8.77 -9.51
CA THR A 83 -17.31 9.49 -10.69
C THR A 83 -15.88 9.95 -10.44
N VAL A 84 -14.99 9.73 -11.41
CA VAL A 84 -13.62 10.25 -11.36
C VAL A 84 -13.67 11.79 -11.45
N VAL A 85 -13.25 12.47 -10.40
CA VAL A 85 -13.25 13.94 -10.32
C VAL A 85 -11.86 14.56 -10.41
N GLU A 86 -10.82 13.75 -10.21
CA GLU A 86 -9.42 14.17 -10.25
C GLU A 86 -8.53 12.97 -10.58
N VAL A 87 -7.43 13.20 -11.29
CA VAL A 87 -6.41 12.19 -11.58
C VAL A 87 -5.02 12.77 -11.29
N ASN A 88 -4.09 11.91 -10.90
CA ASN A 88 -2.72 12.34 -10.61
C ASN A 88 -1.90 12.40 -11.90
N GLU A 89 -1.99 13.54 -12.60
CA GLU A 89 -1.27 13.75 -13.86
C GLU A 89 0.26 13.59 -13.74
N ALA A 90 0.82 13.78 -12.53
CA ALA A 90 2.26 13.59 -12.29
C ALA A 90 2.72 12.16 -12.60
N LEU A 91 1.85 11.15 -12.45
CA LEU A 91 2.20 9.74 -12.73
C LEU A 91 2.50 9.45 -14.21
N GLN A 92 2.13 10.36 -15.14
CA GLN A 92 2.49 10.23 -16.55
C GLN A 92 3.99 10.48 -16.78
N ASP A 93 4.57 11.42 -16.05
CA ASP A 93 5.98 11.79 -16.14
C ASP A 93 6.82 11.07 -15.07
N GLU A 94 6.22 10.76 -13.91
CA GLU A 94 6.86 10.24 -12.71
C GLU A 94 6.17 8.96 -12.19
N PRO A 95 6.11 7.86 -12.98
CA PRO A 95 5.43 6.62 -12.58
C PRO A 95 6.06 5.95 -11.34
N HIS A 96 7.33 6.23 -11.05
CA HIS A 96 8.07 5.73 -9.90
C HIS A 96 7.50 6.20 -8.55
N LEU A 97 6.68 7.25 -8.52
CA LEU A 97 5.96 7.68 -7.31
C LEU A 97 5.06 6.57 -6.74
N ILE A 98 4.58 5.64 -7.59
CA ILE A 98 3.87 4.44 -7.15
C ILE A 98 4.76 3.56 -6.25
N ASN A 99 6.04 3.45 -6.56
CA ASN A 99 6.98 2.65 -5.78
C ASN A 99 7.50 3.40 -4.54
N GLU A 100 7.81 4.70 -4.67
CA GLU A 100 8.44 5.49 -3.61
C GLU A 100 7.45 5.98 -2.55
N SER A 101 6.22 6.30 -2.98
CA SER A 101 5.23 6.97 -2.15
C SER A 101 3.80 6.45 -2.40
N PRO A 102 3.57 5.12 -2.33
CA PRO A 102 2.31 4.48 -2.74
C PRO A 102 1.07 5.02 -2.00
N TYR A 103 1.27 5.59 -0.81
CA TYR A 103 0.21 6.09 0.05
C TYR A 103 0.06 7.61 0.08
N GLU A 104 1.04 8.35 -0.46
CA GLU A 104 1.02 9.81 -0.45
C GLU A 104 1.04 10.33 -1.89
N GLU A 105 2.20 10.42 -2.54
CA GLU A 105 2.34 11.01 -3.88
C GLU A 105 1.92 10.06 -5.01
N GLY A 106 1.82 8.76 -4.73
CA GLY A 106 1.41 7.70 -5.66
C GLY A 106 -0.10 7.42 -5.73
N TRP A 107 -0.95 8.35 -5.29
CA TRP A 107 -2.39 8.22 -5.52
C TRP A 107 -2.70 8.30 -7.02
N ILE A 108 -3.72 7.59 -7.49
CA ILE A 108 -4.05 7.44 -8.92
C ILE A 108 -5.20 8.37 -9.31
N ALA A 109 -6.30 8.30 -8.57
CA ALA A 109 -7.52 9.06 -8.86
C ALA A 109 -8.28 9.45 -7.59
N VAL A 110 -9.14 10.45 -7.72
CA VAL A 110 -10.15 10.81 -6.71
C VAL A 110 -11.53 10.50 -7.27
N LEU A 111 -12.29 9.72 -6.52
CA LEU A 111 -13.69 9.41 -6.81
C LEU A 111 -14.61 10.30 -5.97
N GLU A 112 -15.62 10.89 -6.59
CA GLU A 112 -16.81 11.37 -5.90
C GLU A 112 -17.79 10.21 -5.74
N LEU A 113 -18.05 9.83 -4.49
CA LEU A 113 -18.76 8.59 -4.15
C LEU A 113 -20.25 8.69 -4.45
N LYS A 114 -20.78 7.64 -5.09
CA LYS A 114 -22.21 7.49 -5.37
C LYS A 114 -22.99 7.01 -4.14
N ASP A 115 -22.39 6.08 -3.39
CA ASP A 115 -22.90 5.61 -2.10
C ASP A 115 -21.75 5.48 -1.10
N SER A 116 -21.79 6.26 -0.01
CA SER A 116 -20.75 6.20 1.03
C SER A 116 -20.79 4.93 1.87
N LEU A 117 -21.89 4.16 1.82
CA LEU A 117 -22.04 2.93 2.61
C LEU A 117 -21.22 1.76 2.05
N GLU A 118 -20.82 1.80 0.78
CA GLU A 118 -19.95 0.77 0.18
C GLU A 118 -18.60 0.64 0.90
N VAL A 119 -18.20 1.66 1.67
CA VAL A 119 -16.99 1.57 2.50
C VAL A 119 -17.07 0.47 3.57
N GLU A 120 -18.27 0.06 3.96
CA GLU A 120 -18.50 -1.03 4.93
C GLU A 120 -18.11 -2.41 4.37
N ASP A 121 -18.04 -2.55 3.05
CA ASP A 121 -17.60 -3.78 2.38
C ASP A 121 -16.07 -3.87 2.20
N LEU A 122 -15.35 -2.78 2.49
CA LEU A 122 -13.90 -2.72 2.42
C LEU A 122 -13.24 -3.17 3.72
N MET A 123 -11.99 -3.64 3.62
CA MET A 123 -11.21 -4.01 4.79
C MET A 123 -10.67 -2.79 5.52
N THR A 124 -10.72 -2.83 6.84
CA THR A 124 -9.94 -1.95 7.71
C THR A 124 -8.44 -2.25 7.59
N ALA A 125 -7.60 -1.32 8.07
CA ALA A 125 -6.16 -1.53 8.13
C ALA A 125 -5.76 -2.81 8.89
N GLN A 126 -6.46 -3.13 9.99
CA GLN A 126 -6.21 -4.34 10.77
C GLN A 126 -6.56 -5.62 10.00
N GLU A 127 -7.70 -5.64 9.31
CA GLU A 127 -8.12 -6.78 8.49
C GLU A 127 -7.16 -6.98 7.31
N TYR A 128 -6.76 -5.90 6.64
CA TYR A 128 -5.79 -5.98 5.55
C TYR A 128 -4.41 -6.45 6.05
N ALA A 129 -3.93 -5.95 7.18
CA ALA A 129 -2.68 -6.39 7.77
C ALA A 129 -2.68 -7.89 8.08
N GLN A 130 -3.77 -8.41 8.66
CA GLN A 130 -3.93 -9.85 8.90
C GLN A 130 -3.97 -10.64 7.58
N TYR A 131 -4.66 -10.12 6.57
CA TYR A 131 -4.72 -10.73 5.25
C TYR A 131 -3.32 -10.84 4.60
N ILE A 132 -2.52 -9.77 4.63
CA ILE A 132 -1.14 -9.79 4.13
C ILE A 132 -0.25 -10.73 4.94
N ALA A 133 -0.40 -10.77 6.26
CA ALA A 133 0.39 -11.67 7.10
C ALA A 133 0.16 -13.15 6.74
N GLU A 134 -1.09 -13.53 6.49
CA GLU A 134 -1.43 -14.90 6.07
C GLU A 134 -0.93 -15.19 4.65
N LEU A 135 -1.11 -14.26 3.70
CA LEU A 135 -0.59 -14.42 2.33
C LEU A 135 0.92 -14.64 2.30
N VAL A 136 1.68 -13.80 3.02
CA VAL A 136 3.14 -13.89 3.06
C VAL A 136 3.60 -15.20 3.69
N LYS A 137 2.90 -15.66 4.72
CA LYS A 137 3.16 -16.95 5.37
C LYS A 137 2.89 -18.13 4.44
N GLU A 138 1.80 -18.09 3.67
CA GLU A 138 1.48 -19.14 2.69
C GLU A 138 2.51 -19.21 1.55
N GLU A 139 2.98 -18.07 1.05
CA GLU A 139 3.92 -18.01 -0.07
C GLU A 139 5.37 -18.37 0.31
N LYS A 140 5.83 -17.92 1.50
CA LYS A 140 7.26 -17.98 1.88
C LYS A 140 7.56 -18.91 3.04
N GLY A 141 6.54 -19.42 3.73
CA GLY A 141 6.70 -20.28 4.91
C GLY A 141 7.33 -19.57 6.12
N GLU A 142 7.42 -18.23 6.09
CA GLU A 142 7.95 -17.39 7.17
C GLU A 142 6.80 -16.82 8.01
N ASP A 143 6.90 -16.95 9.34
CA ASP A 143 5.95 -16.34 10.29
C ASP A 143 6.26 -14.85 10.42
N THR A 144 5.58 -14.02 9.64
CA THR A 144 5.70 -12.56 9.75
C THR A 144 4.83 -12.07 10.90
N GLY A 145 5.45 -11.68 12.01
CA GLY A 145 4.75 -11.08 13.15
C GLY A 145 4.13 -9.73 12.78
N LEU A 146 2.94 -9.44 13.28
CA LEU A 146 2.39 -8.08 13.28
C LEU A 146 3.12 -7.27 14.36
N SER A 147 3.58 -6.08 14.01
CA SER A 147 4.15 -5.12 14.97
C SER A 147 3.65 -3.72 14.66
N THR A 148 3.38 -2.93 15.70
CA THR A 148 3.05 -1.51 15.53
C THR A 148 4.33 -0.71 15.40
N THR A 149 4.28 0.43 14.70
CA THR A 149 5.46 1.28 14.46
C THR A 149 6.13 1.78 15.75
N GLU A 150 5.37 1.95 16.84
CA GLU A 150 5.92 2.30 18.16
C GLU A 150 6.81 1.19 18.76
N GLU A 151 6.44 -0.09 18.59
CA GLU A 151 7.23 -1.22 19.06
C GLU A 151 8.55 -1.36 18.29
N VAL A 152 8.54 -1.11 16.98
CA VAL A 152 9.77 -1.19 16.16
C VAL A 152 10.73 -0.04 16.50
N SER A 153 10.21 1.19 16.65
CA SER A 153 11.03 2.36 17.02
C SER A 153 11.72 2.22 18.39
N SER A 154 11.04 1.57 19.35
CA SER A 154 11.60 1.30 20.69
C SER A 154 12.74 0.27 20.67
N ILE A 155 12.73 -0.64 19.68
CA ILE A 155 13.78 -1.65 19.51
C ILE A 155 15.02 -1.04 18.85
N GLU A 156 14.87 -0.18 17.85
CA GLU A 156 16.02 0.47 17.18
C GLU A 156 16.78 1.42 18.12
N GLU A 157 16.08 2.22 18.93
CA GLU A 157 16.74 3.05 19.97
C GLU A 157 17.48 2.20 21.02
N SER A 158 17.00 0.98 21.29
CA SER A 158 17.64 0.04 22.21
C SER A 158 18.89 -0.63 21.63
N ILE A 159 19.02 -0.71 20.29
CA ILE A 159 20.19 -1.29 19.61
C ILE A 159 21.30 -0.25 19.45
N GLU A 160 20.96 1.02 19.21
CA GLU A 160 21.94 2.12 19.13
C GLU A 160 22.63 2.44 20.48
N THR A 161 22.11 1.91 21.58
CA THR A 161 22.66 2.10 22.94
C THR A 161 23.48 0.91 23.45
N ILE A 162 23.69 -0.13 22.64
CA ILE A 162 24.56 -1.26 23.00
C ILE A 162 26.03 -0.80 22.94
N PRO A 163 26.81 -0.85 24.04
CA PRO A 163 28.23 -0.49 24.02
C PRO A 163 29.02 -1.43 23.09
N GLU A 164 29.96 -0.89 22.31
CA GLU A 164 30.78 -1.65 21.35
C GLU A 164 31.57 -2.84 21.97
N GLU A 165 31.69 -2.91 23.31
CA GLU A 165 32.42 -3.97 24.02
C GLU A 165 31.74 -5.36 23.99
N GLU A 166 30.45 -5.46 23.60
CA GLU A 166 29.73 -6.75 23.48
C GLU A 166 29.80 -7.35 22.05
N LEU A 167 30.35 -6.63 21.07
CA LEU A 167 30.59 -7.16 19.72
C LEU A 167 31.89 -7.99 19.72
N GLY A 168 31.77 -9.24 20.18
CA GLY A 168 32.86 -10.21 20.16
C GLY A 168 33.28 -10.60 18.74
N TYR A 169 34.21 -9.84 18.15
CA TYR A 169 34.98 -10.30 16.99
C TYR A 169 36.07 -11.27 17.46
N GLU A 170 35.79 -12.59 17.43
CA GLU A 170 36.87 -13.58 17.46
C GLU A 170 37.60 -13.57 16.10
N GLU A 171 38.67 -12.78 15.99
CA GLU A 171 39.71 -13.02 14.99
C GLU A 171 40.39 -14.35 15.30
N LYS A 172 40.05 -15.41 14.54
CA LYS A 172 40.93 -16.58 14.46
C LYS A 172 42.02 -16.32 13.43
N GLU A 173 43.17 -15.87 13.92
CA GLU A 173 44.44 -16.01 13.22
C GLU A 173 44.87 -17.50 13.12
N ARG A 174 45.37 -17.84 11.91
CA ARG A 174 46.12 -19.03 11.47
C ARG A 174 45.37 -20.29 11.04
#